data_AF-A0A5J4ST76-F1
#
_entry.id   AF-A0A5J4ST76-F1
#
_cell.length_a   1.000
_cell.length_b   1.000
_cell.length_c   1.000
_cell.angle_alpha   90.00
_cell.angle_beta   90.00
_cell.angle_gamma   90.00
#
_symmetry.space_group_name_H-M   'P 1'
#
loop_
_entity.id
_entity.type
_entity.pdbx_description
1 polymer ?
#
loop_
_entity_poly.entity_id
_entity_poly.type
_entity_poly.pdbx_seq_one_letter_code
_entity_poly.pdbx_strand_id
1 'polypeptide(L)'
;MGDFITDVDSCLNSIYQKAKSTKQLKEDKTGMVIEINTTGKYSIYSFDLQSEGVTDLFPFFSKKPKLRQVSDYVIFCIRENDAKPFALIIELKSQMDPTAQLWATQQFVEFLIKRISVACHTEYKPETRKIGCLKTMPPKLRNKFRSGGTKPGKVIYNAQGIALLTEDKFVIADYLL
;
A
#
# COMPACT_ATOMS: atom_id res chain seq x y z
N MET A 1 -16.12 21.16 0.96
CA MET A 1 -15.55 20.02 0.21
C MET A 1 -14.50 19.38 1.10
N GLY A 2 -14.57 18.06 1.31
CA GLY A 2 -13.54 17.32 2.04
C GLY A 2 -12.28 17.17 1.21
N ASP A 3 -11.13 17.01 1.88
CA ASP A 3 -9.91 16.56 1.20
C ASP A 3 -9.94 15.04 0.97
N PHE A 4 -9.09 14.55 0.06
CA PHE A 4 -9.05 13.14 -0.36
C PHE A 4 -9.02 12.15 0.81
N ILE A 5 -8.23 12.43 1.85
CA ILE A 5 -8.09 11.53 2.99
C ILE A 5 -9.35 11.57 3.85
N THR A 6 -9.92 12.75 4.05
CA THR A 6 -11.18 12.89 4.80
C THR A 6 -12.32 12.12 4.10
N ASP A 7 -12.41 12.19 2.78
CA ASP A 7 -13.42 11.46 2.01
C ASP A 7 -13.21 9.95 2.10
N VAL A 8 -11.96 9.48 1.97
CA VAL A 8 -11.58 8.07 2.18
C VAL A 8 -11.96 7.60 3.58
N ASP A 9 -11.56 8.33 4.62
CA ASP A 9 -11.83 8.02 6.03
C ASP A 9 -13.33 7.98 6.33
N SER A 10 -14.13 8.82 5.66
CA SER A 10 -15.58 8.85 5.85
C SER A 10 -16.32 7.70 5.16
N CYS A 11 -15.76 7.16 4.08
CA CYS A 11 -16.40 6.13 3.25
C CYS A 11 -15.94 4.71 3.59
N LEU A 12 -14.72 4.53 4.07
CA LEU A 12 -14.18 3.21 4.43
C LEU A 12 -14.49 2.88 5.88
N ASN A 13 -14.76 1.59 6.12
CA ASN A 13 -15.01 1.11 7.48
C ASN A 13 -13.73 1.20 8.32
N SER A 14 -13.84 1.81 9.50
CA SER A 14 -12.73 2.05 10.42
C SER A 14 -12.07 0.78 10.94
N ILE A 15 -12.70 -0.40 10.85
CA ILE A 15 -12.04 -1.65 11.23
C ILE A 15 -10.78 -1.91 10.40
N TYR A 16 -10.76 -1.45 9.15
CA TYR A 16 -9.61 -1.62 8.26
C TYR A 16 -8.54 -0.57 8.52
N GLN A 17 -8.88 0.51 9.22
CA GLN A 17 -7.98 1.62 9.47
C GLN A 17 -7.07 1.29 10.65
N LYS A 18 -5.75 1.40 10.44
CA LYS A 18 -4.79 1.33 11.56
C LYS A 18 -4.85 2.63 12.35
N ALA A 19 -4.45 2.57 13.62
CA ALA A 19 -4.41 3.74 14.50
C ALA A 19 -3.58 4.87 13.88
N LYS A 20 -4.02 6.13 14.03
CA LYS A 20 -3.31 7.31 13.51
C LYS A 20 -1.89 7.47 14.08
N SER A 21 -1.61 6.85 15.23
CA SER A 21 -0.30 6.79 15.88
C SER A 21 0.61 5.68 15.34
N THR A 22 0.17 4.91 14.35
CA THR A 22 0.96 3.84 13.74
C THR A 22 2.21 4.41 13.07
N LYS A 23 3.37 4.12 13.66
CA LYS A 23 4.69 4.49 13.12
C LYS A 23 5.41 3.32 12.45
N GLN A 24 4.81 2.13 12.46
CA GLN A 24 5.44 0.92 11.95
C GLN A 24 4.42 0.02 11.28
N LEU A 25 4.73 -0.49 10.09
CA LEU A 25 4.05 -1.62 9.47
C LEU A 25 4.79 -2.89 9.84
N LYS A 26 4.06 -3.97 10.15
CA LYS A 26 4.67 -5.22 10.62
C LYS A 26 4.06 -6.41 9.89
N GLU A 27 4.89 -7.41 9.64
CA GLU A 27 4.47 -8.76 9.22
C GLU A 27 4.92 -9.76 10.28
N ASP A 28 3.98 -10.19 11.12
CA ASP A 28 4.26 -10.94 12.36
C ASP A 28 4.97 -12.27 12.10
N LYS A 29 4.61 -12.99 11.03
CA LYS A 29 5.20 -14.30 10.71
C LYS A 29 6.68 -14.22 10.39
N THR A 30 7.15 -13.07 9.92
CA THR A 30 8.49 -12.91 9.36
C THR A 30 9.36 -11.99 10.22
N GLY A 31 8.74 -11.24 11.13
CA GLY A 31 9.36 -10.18 11.92
C GLY A 31 9.78 -8.98 11.08
N MET A 32 9.28 -8.87 9.84
CA MET A 32 9.57 -7.72 9.00
C MET A 32 8.87 -6.49 9.58
N VAL A 33 9.64 -5.44 9.80
CA VAL A 33 9.13 -4.16 10.30
C VAL A 33 9.56 -3.09 9.33
N ILE A 34 8.64 -2.19 9.02
CA ILE A 34 8.89 -1.00 8.24
C ILE A 34 8.51 0.19 9.10
N GLU A 35 9.50 1.04 9.39
CA GLU A 35 9.24 2.34 10.00
C GLU A 35 8.48 3.23 9.02
N ILE A 36 7.60 4.07 9.54
CA ILE A 36 6.87 5.07 8.76
C ILE A 36 7.39 6.44 9.20
N ASN A 37 8.06 7.10 8.27
CA ASN A 37 8.48 8.48 8.44
C ASN A 37 7.83 9.34 7.34
N THR A 38 6.96 10.25 7.75
CA THR A 38 6.19 11.13 6.87
C THR A 38 5.84 12.41 7.60
N THR A 39 5.89 13.52 6.86
CA THR A 39 5.48 14.86 7.29
C THR A 39 4.04 15.18 6.86
N GLY A 40 3.56 14.53 5.78
CA GLY A 40 2.25 14.80 5.19
C GLY A 40 1.09 14.09 5.89
N LYS A 41 -0.14 14.46 5.50
CA LYS A 41 -1.37 13.80 5.97
C LYS A 41 -1.50 12.43 5.28
N TYR A 42 -1.82 11.39 6.05
CA TYR A 42 -2.02 10.04 5.54
C TYR A 42 -3.00 9.23 6.42
N SER A 43 -3.58 8.18 5.82
CA SER A 43 -4.36 7.15 6.49
C SER A 43 -3.88 5.76 6.04
N ILE A 44 -3.63 4.87 7.00
CA ILE A 44 -3.17 3.51 6.76
C ILE A 44 -4.34 2.56 6.90
N TYR A 45 -4.51 1.70 5.90
CA TYR A 45 -5.48 0.62 5.90
C TYR A 45 -4.78 -0.73 5.77
N SER A 46 -5.26 -1.72 6.50
CA SER A 46 -4.86 -3.11 6.35
C SER A 46 -6.08 -3.94 5.94
N PHE A 47 -5.98 -4.60 4.79
CA PHE A 47 -7.08 -5.37 4.21
C PHE A 47 -6.92 -6.89 4.39
N ASP A 48 -5.82 -7.32 5.02
CA ASP A 48 -5.57 -8.72 5.39
C ASP A 48 -6.10 -9.06 6.81
N LEU A 49 -7.21 -8.43 7.24
CA LEU A 49 -7.76 -8.57 8.59
C LEU A 49 -8.62 -9.83 8.81
N GLN A 50 -8.42 -10.89 8.04
CA GLN A 50 -9.17 -12.14 8.18
C GLN A 50 -8.93 -12.86 9.51
N SER A 51 -8.06 -12.33 10.38
CA SER A 51 -7.69 -12.91 11.66
C SER A 51 -8.42 -12.36 12.90
N GLU A 52 -9.17 -11.26 12.82
CA GLU A 52 -9.77 -10.63 14.02
C GLU A 52 -11.27 -10.94 14.21
N GLY A 53 -11.72 -12.14 13.84
CA GLY A 53 -13.11 -12.59 14.13
C GLY A 53 -14.21 -11.82 13.40
N VAL A 54 -13.85 -10.92 12.49
CA VAL A 54 -14.79 -10.18 11.65
C VAL A 54 -15.05 -10.97 10.37
N THR A 55 -16.10 -11.77 10.40
CA THR A 55 -16.63 -12.41 9.19
C THR A 55 -17.29 -11.38 8.27
N ASP A 56 -16.95 -11.42 6.99
CA ASP A 56 -17.73 -10.89 5.86
C ASP A 56 -17.75 -9.37 5.59
N LEU A 57 -16.90 -8.56 6.21
CA LEU A 57 -16.87 -7.13 5.84
C LEU A 57 -16.09 -6.85 4.53
N PHE A 58 -15.21 -7.74 4.05
CA PHE A 58 -14.35 -7.46 2.88
C PHE A 58 -13.61 -8.70 2.30
N PRO A 59 -13.42 -8.84 0.96
CA PRO A 59 -14.16 -8.24 -0.16
C PRO A 59 -15.30 -9.16 -0.64
N PHE A 60 -16.29 -8.57 -1.31
CA PHE A 60 -17.46 -9.20 -1.97
C PHE A 60 -17.17 -10.42 -2.88
N PHE A 61 -15.89 -10.72 -3.11
CA PHE A 61 -15.37 -11.78 -3.97
C PHE A 61 -14.95 -13.04 -3.19
N SER A 62 -15.67 -13.37 -2.12
CA SER A 62 -15.34 -14.46 -1.18
C SER A 62 -15.21 -15.85 -1.81
N LYS A 63 -15.75 -16.05 -3.01
CA LYS A 63 -15.80 -17.35 -3.70
C LYS A 63 -14.61 -17.66 -4.60
N LYS A 64 -13.78 -16.68 -4.98
CA LYS A 64 -12.65 -16.90 -5.90
C LYS A 64 -11.32 -16.57 -5.21
N PRO A 65 -10.44 -17.56 -4.93
CA PRO A 65 -9.20 -17.35 -4.19
C PRO A 65 -8.28 -16.27 -4.79
N LYS A 66 -8.20 -16.18 -6.12
CA LYS A 66 -7.40 -15.14 -6.80
C LYS A 66 -7.93 -13.72 -6.61
N LEU A 67 -9.22 -13.56 -6.28
CA LEU A 67 -9.84 -12.26 -5.98
C LEU A 67 -9.74 -11.89 -4.49
N ARG A 68 -9.36 -12.84 -3.63
CA ARG A 68 -9.06 -12.61 -2.21
C ARG A 68 -7.61 -12.15 -1.99
N GLN A 69 -6.79 -12.14 -3.04
CA GLN A 69 -5.40 -11.71 -2.95
C GLN A 69 -5.34 -10.19 -2.81
N VAL A 70 -5.11 -9.72 -1.59
CA VAL A 70 -4.85 -8.32 -1.29
C VAL A 70 -3.46 -8.18 -0.67
N SER A 71 -2.96 -6.96 -0.68
CA SER A 71 -1.70 -6.63 -0.05
C SER A 71 -1.91 -6.29 1.43
N ASP A 72 -0.87 -6.41 2.24
CA ASP A 72 -0.94 -6.21 3.69
C ASP A 72 -1.45 -4.81 4.05
N TYR A 73 -1.00 -3.78 3.32
CA TYR A 73 -1.33 -2.38 3.59
C TYR A 73 -1.60 -1.56 2.34
N VAL A 74 -2.51 -0.59 2.48
CA VAL A 74 -2.65 0.55 1.55
C VAL A 74 -2.59 1.84 2.36
N ILE A 75 -1.81 2.80 1.89
CA ILE A 75 -1.69 4.12 2.52
C ILE A 75 -2.21 5.18 1.55
N PHE A 76 -3.29 5.84 1.94
CA PHE A 76 -3.83 7.01 1.24
C PHE A 76 -3.23 8.27 1.83
N CYS A 77 -2.80 9.18 0.98
CA CYS A 77 -2.06 10.36 1.40
C CYS A 77 -2.24 11.50 0.39
N ILE A 78 -1.83 12.69 0.81
CA ILE A 78 -1.76 13.88 -0.05
C ILE A 78 -0.29 14.29 -0.09
N ARG A 79 0.22 14.47 -1.32
CA ARG A 79 1.60 14.90 -1.54
C ARG A 79 1.81 16.32 -1.03
N GLU A 80 2.89 16.58 -0.29
CA GLU A 80 3.10 17.90 0.31
C GLU A 80 3.41 18.99 -0.72
N ASN A 81 4.12 18.66 -1.79
CA ASN A 81 4.61 19.65 -2.75
C ASN A 81 3.56 20.12 -3.77
N ASP A 82 2.63 19.27 -4.17
CA ASP A 82 1.64 19.56 -5.22
C ASP A 82 0.19 19.28 -4.81
N ALA A 83 -0.03 18.92 -3.54
CA ALA A 83 -1.33 18.58 -2.97
C ALA A 83 -2.08 17.46 -3.72
N LYS A 84 -1.38 16.64 -4.53
CA LYS A 84 -2.05 15.58 -5.27
C LYS A 84 -2.37 14.38 -4.38
N PRO A 85 -3.57 13.79 -4.55
CA PRO A 85 -3.91 12.49 -3.99
C PRO A 85 -2.91 11.42 -4.42
N PHE A 86 -2.61 10.52 -3.49
CA PHE A 86 -1.65 9.45 -3.72
C PHE A 86 -2.04 8.19 -2.96
N ALA A 87 -1.78 7.01 -3.53
CA ALA A 87 -1.99 5.71 -2.90
C ALA A 87 -0.72 4.84 -2.97
N LEU A 88 -0.22 4.42 -1.81
CA LEU A 88 0.85 3.43 -1.69
C LEU A 88 0.25 2.07 -1.39
N ILE A 89 0.53 1.08 -2.24
CA ILE A 89 0.18 -0.32 -2.01
C ILE A 89 1.44 -1.04 -1.56
N ILE A 90 1.39 -1.62 -0.37
CA ILE A 90 2.55 -2.22 0.29
C ILE A 90 2.24 -3.68 0.61
N GLU A 91 3.13 -4.54 0.15
CA GLU A 91 3.13 -5.97 0.46
C GLU A 91 4.44 -6.35 1.15
N LEU A 92 4.36 -6.97 2.33
CA LEU A 92 5.46 -7.45 3.14
C LEU A 92 5.60 -8.97 2.96
N LYS A 93 6.54 -9.40 2.11
CA LYS A 93 6.85 -10.82 1.93
C LYS A 93 8.22 -11.18 2.50
N SER A 94 8.35 -12.40 3.01
CA SER A 94 9.66 -12.95 3.36
C SER A 94 10.36 -13.64 2.21
N GLN A 95 9.61 -14.39 1.39
CA GLN A 95 10.18 -15.36 0.43
C GLN A 95 9.42 -15.46 -0.91
N MET A 96 8.20 -14.93 -1.01
CA MET A 96 7.35 -15.07 -2.21
C MET A 96 7.31 -13.79 -3.06
N ASP A 97 7.03 -13.95 -4.35
CA ASP A 97 6.83 -12.83 -5.27
C ASP A 97 5.53 -12.07 -4.95
N PRO A 98 5.60 -10.79 -4.53
CA PRO A 98 4.42 -10.01 -4.15
C PRO A 98 3.60 -9.51 -5.35
N THR A 99 4.09 -9.70 -6.58
CA THR A 99 3.53 -9.07 -7.79
C THR A 99 2.03 -9.31 -7.96
N ALA A 100 1.55 -10.53 -7.77
CA ALA A 100 0.12 -10.84 -7.95
C ALA A 100 -0.79 -10.08 -6.98
N GLN A 101 -0.41 -9.98 -5.71
CA GLN A 101 -1.15 -9.25 -4.69
C GLN A 101 -1.12 -7.74 -4.95
N LEU A 102 0.05 -7.21 -5.33
CA LEU A 102 0.18 -5.79 -5.67
C LEU A 102 -0.74 -5.39 -6.83
N TRP A 103 -0.84 -6.21 -7.87
CA TRP A 103 -1.74 -5.96 -9.01
C TRP A 103 -3.21 -6.11 -8.64
N ALA A 104 -3.58 -7.17 -7.92
CA ALA A 104 -4.95 -7.37 -7.47
C ALA A 104 -5.41 -6.22 -6.55
N THR A 105 -4.53 -5.76 -5.67
CA THR A 105 -4.81 -4.62 -4.78
C THR A 105 -4.92 -3.30 -5.53
N GLN A 106 -4.14 -3.10 -6.60
CA GLN A 106 -4.29 -1.91 -7.45
C GLN A 106 -5.70 -1.85 -8.06
N GLN A 107 -6.19 -2.96 -8.63
CA GLN A 107 -7.54 -3.02 -9.17
C GLN A 107 -8.59 -2.75 -8.10
N PHE A 108 -8.38 -3.25 -6.90
CA PHE A 108 -9.24 -2.97 -5.77
C PHE A 108 -9.22 -1.48 -5.35
N VAL A 109 -8.04 -0.86 -5.24
CA VAL A 109 -7.87 0.55 -4.92
C VAL A 109 -8.52 1.45 -5.99
N GLU A 110 -8.32 1.14 -7.27
CA GLU A 110 -8.99 1.83 -8.39
C GLU A 110 -10.51 1.75 -8.30
N PHE A 111 -11.05 0.57 -7.94
CA PHE A 111 -12.47 0.39 -7.68
C PHE A 111 -12.94 1.27 -6.51
N LEU A 112 -12.24 1.25 -5.37
CA LEU A 112 -12.58 2.08 -4.21
C LEU A 112 -12.62 3.56 -4.54
N ILE A 113 -11.58 4.07 -5.20
CA ILE A 113 -11.48 5.50 -5.53
C ILE A 113 -12.65 5.92 -6.42
N LYS A 114 -13.04 5.10 -7.40
CA LYS A 114 -14.22 5.36 -8.24
C LYS A 114 -15.50 5.42 -7.40
N ARG A 115 -15.67 4.50 -6.44
CA ARG A 115 -16.84 4.49 -5.56
C ARG A 115 -16.89 5.72 -4.65
N ILE A 116 -15.76 6.10 -4.06
CA ILE A 116 -15.64 7.30 -3.20
C ILE A 116 -15.91 8.56 -4.02
N SER A 117 -15.31 8.67 -5.21
CA SER A 117 -15.52 9.81 -6.12
C SER A 117 -17.00 10.02 -6.45
N VAL A 118 -17.72 8.93 -6.74
CA VAL A 118 -19.17 8.98 -6.98
C VAL A 118 -19.94 9.37 -5.72
N ALA A 119 -19.62 8.79 -4.57
CA ALA A 119 -20.34 9.04 -3.31
C ALA A 119 -20.14 10.46 -2.78
N CYS A 120 -18.94 11.02 -2.95
CA CYS A 120 -18.56 12.34 -2.46
C CYS A 120 -18.73 13.45 -3.51
N HIS A 121 -19.19 13.11 -4.73
CA HIS A 121 -19.27 14.04 -5.86
C HIS A 121 -17.94 14.73 -6.18
N THR A 122 -16.86 13.96 -6.15
CA THR A 122 -15.49 14.39 -6.44
C THR A 122 -14.91 13.64 -7.65
N GLU A 123 -13.75 14.05 -8.16
CA GLU A 123 -13.06 13.37 -9.27
C GLU A 123 -11.59 13.11 -8.92
N TYR A 124 -11.36 12.23 -7.94
CA TYR A 124 -10.01 11.90 -7.52
C TYR A 124 -9.28 11.04 -8.57
N LYS A 125 -8.05 11.45 -8.92
CA LYS A 125 -7.13 10.71 -9.79
C LYS A 125 -5.78 10.51 -9.09
N PRO A 126 -5.74 9.74 -7.98
CA PRO A 126 -4.51 9.56 -7.25
C PRO A 126 -3.49 8.77 -8.06
N GLU A 127 -2.23 9.17 -7.95
CA GLU A 127 -1.12 8.34 -8.41
C GLU A 127 -1.02 7.12 -7.50
N THR A 128 -0.97 5.92 -8.09
CA THR A 128 -0.83 4.68 -7.33
C THR A 128 0.58 4.12 -7.52
N ARG A 129 1.30 3.86 -6.43
CA ARG A 129 2.59 3.18 -6.45
C ARG A 129 2.54 1.87 -5.68
N LYS A 130 3.29 0.88 -6.16
CA LYS A 130 3.33 -0.49 -5.63
C LYS A 130 4.71 -0.78 -5.08
N ILE A 131 4.76 -1.30 -3.86
CA ILE A 131 5.99 -1.60 -3.14
C ILE A 131 5.89 -3.03 -2.61
N GLY A 132 6.83 -3.87 -3.03
CA GLY A 132 7.03 -5.19 -2.44
C GLY A 132 8.25 -5.16 -1.52
N CYS A 133 8.09 -5.50 -0.26
CA CYS A 133 9.19 -5.58 0.69
C CYS A 133 9.58 -7.04 0.87
N LEU A 134 10.88 -7.32 0.77
CA LEU A 134 11.43 -8.68 0.85
C LEU A 134 12.50 -8.78 1.91
N LYS A 135 12.31 -9.66 2.91
CA LYS A 135 13.35 -9.99 3.90
C LYS A 135 14.60 -10.57 3.22
N THR A 136 14.40 -11.42 2.21
CA THR A 136 15.47 -11.96 1.37
C THR A 136 15.00 -12.05 -0.08
N MET A 137 15.70 -11.39 -1.00
CA MET A 137 15.40 -11.52 -2.44
C MET A 137 15.87 -12.88 -2.99
N PRO A 138 15.00 -13.66 -3.65
CA PRO A 138 15.41 -14.81 -4.43
C PRO A 138 16.45 -14.43 -5.51
N PRO A 139 17.45 -15.28 -5.81
CA PRO A 139 18.52 -14.97 -6.77
C PRO A 139 18.02 -14.51 -8.15
N LYS A 140 16.90 -15.09 -8.63
CA LYS A 140 16.28 -14.75 -9.93
C LYS A 140 15.72 -13.33 -9.97
N LEU A 141 15.22 -12.81 -8.84
CA LEU A 141 14.71 -11.45 -8.72
C LEU A 141 15.85 -10.47 -8.49
N ARG A 142 16.88 -10.86 -7.73
CA ARG A 142 18.06 -10.02 -7.44
C ARG A 142 18.69 -9.39 -8.69
N ASN A 143 18.78 -10.14 -9.78
CA ASN A 143 19.37 -9.65 -11.04
C ASN A 143 18.49 -8.65 -11.79
N LYS A 144 17.16 -8.65 -11.57
CA LYS A 144 16.22 -7.71 -12.21
C LYS A 144 16.22 -6.34 -11.56
N PHE A 145 16.55 -6.26 -10.27
CA PHE A 145 16.57 -5.02 -9.48
C PHE A 145 18.00 -4.55 -9.16
N ARG A 146 19.01 -5.19 -9.76
CA ARG A 146 20.45 -4.86 -9.66
C ARG A 146 20.79 -3.65 -10.51
N SER A 147 20.26 -2.49 -10.14
CA SER A 147 20.74 -1.20 -10.63
C SER A 147 20.79 -0.26 -9.43
N GLY A 148 21.91 0.44 -9.25
CA GLY A 148 22.09 1.64 -8.42
C GLY A 148 21.47 1.64 -7.01
N GLY A 149 22.23 1.12 -6.05
CA GLY A 149 22.10 1.23 -4.58
C GLY A 149 20.98 2.08 -3.97
N THR A 150 20.41 1.52 -2.90
CA THR A 150 19.57 2.17 -1.87
C THR A 150 20.32 3.31 -1.18
N LYS A 151 20.50 4.43 -1.88
CA LYS A 151 20.61 5.73 -1.23
C LYS A 151 19.21 6.37 -1.23
N PRO A 152 18.86 7.19 -0.22
CA PRO A 152 17.55 7.83 -0.03
C PRO A 152 16.99 8.71 -1.16
N GLY A 153 17.49 8.60 -2.40
CA GLY A 153 17.08 9.45 -3.53
C GLY A 153 16.73 8.71 -4.82
N LYS A 154 16.82 7.38 -4.91
CA LYS A 154 16.45 6.69 -6.15
C LYS A 154 15.82 5.32 -5.91
N VAL A 155 14.52 5.34 -5.64
CA VAL A 155 13.69 4.14 -5.72
C VAL A 155 13.66 3.68 -7.17
N ILE A 156 14.03 2.43 -7.43
CA ILE A 156 14.05 1.87 -8.77
C ILE A 156 12.84 0.96 -8.96
N TYR A 157 12.08 1.27 -10.00
CA TYR A 157 10.94 0.49 -10.42
C TYR A 157 11.37 -0.47 -11.53
N ASN A 158 10.82 -1.70 -11.51
CA ASN A 158 10.91 -2.58 -12.66
C ASN A 158 10.03 -2.07 -13.82
N ALA A 159 10.09 -2.76 -14.96
CA ALA A 159 9.25 -2.46 -16.13
C ALA A 159 7.73 -2.55 -15.86
N GLN A 160 7.33 -3.14 -14.73
CA GLN A 160 5.95 -3.29 -14.28
C GLN A 160 5.53 -2.18 -13.27
N GLY A 161 6.41 -1.23 -12.98
CA GLY A 161 6.13 -0.14 -12.04
C GLY A 161 6.09 -0.57 -10.56
N ILE A 162 6.83 -1.62 -10.20
CA ILE A 162 6.94 -2.13 -8.82
C ILE A 162 8.33 -1.82 -8.29
N ALA A 163 8.40 -1.20 -7.11
CA ALA A 163 9.62 -1.06 -6.33
C ALA A 163 9.79 -2.26 -5.39
N LEU A 164 10.99 -2.82 -5.31
CA LEU A 164 11.33 -3.86 -4.32
C LEU A 164 12.37 -3.35 -3.34
N LEU A 165 12.08 -3.50 -2.04
CA LEU A 165 12.95 -3.08 -0.96
C LEU A 165 13.50 -4.30 -0.21
N THR A 166 14.79 -4.24 0.14
CA THR A 166 15.51 -5.29 0.90
C THR A 166 15.96 -4.84 2.28
N GLU A 167 15.68 -3.60 2.65
CA GLU A 167 16.08 -3.01 3.92
C GLU A 167 14.90 -2.99 4.89
N ASP A 168 15.21 -2.98 6.19
CA ASP A 168 14.22 -2.96 7.29
C ASP A 168 13.69 -1.53 7.57
N LYS A 169 14.00 -0.57 6.68
CA LYS A 169 13.58 0.82 6.80
C LYS A 169 13.07 1.33 5.47
N PHE A 170 11.94 2.03 5.54
CA PHE A 170 11.29 2.66 4.40
C PHE A 170 10.77 4.03 4.84
N VAL A 171 10.96 5.04 4.02
CA VAL A 171 10.53 6.40 4.33
C VAL A 171 9.39 6.73 3.38
N ILE A 172 8.18 6.87 3.92
CA ILE A 172 6.99 7.22 3.11
C ILE A 172 7.22 8.56 2.40
N ALA A 173 7.86 9.53 3.06
CA ALA A 173 8.12 10.84 2.49
C ALA A 173 8.81 10.76 1.11
N ASP A 174 9.75 9.84 0.90
CA ASP A 174 10.46 9.67 -0.39
C ASP A 174 9.53 9.28 -1.55
N TYR A 175 8.34 8.77 -1.24
CA TYR A 175 7.31 8.41 -2.22
C TYR A 175 6.22 9.46 -2.34
N LEU A 176 6.16 10.39 -1.38
CA LEU A 176 5.29 11.57 -1.35
C LEU A 176 6.02 12.84 -1.81
N LEU A 177 7.17 12.72 -2.47
CA LEU A 177 7.86 13.82 -3.14
C LEU A 177 7.65 13.71 -4.66
#